data_AF-A0A538IHU5-F1
#
_entry.id   AF-A0A538IHU5-F1
#
_cell.length_a   1.000
_cell.length_b   1.000
_cell.length_c   1.000
_cell.angle_alpha   90.00
_cell.angle_beta   90.00
_cell.angle_gamma   90.00
#
_symmetry.space_group_name_H-M   'P 1'
#
loop_
_entity.id
_entity.type
_entity.pdbx_description
1 polymer ?
#
loop_
_entity_poly.entity_id
_entity_poly.type
_entity_poly.pdbx_seq_one_letter_code
_entity_poly.pdbx_strand_id
1 'polypeptide(L)'
;MSSLAEVIPISGWDTFYMIMGSASGALTGLMFVVMSLRRDIRIPTTTSNPARSFSTPTIVHFTVVLSLSAILSMPRHSRASLGIVVLLVGVGGLAYMAFVISNMRKIEIYTPDLEDKVWHFGLPPVAYLLVLAGGFWAWASPTTTLNLVGIAMVALLVCGIHNAWDSAIWMISYLARDHDPTSGDS
;
A
#
# COMPACT_ATOMS: atom_id res chain seq x y z
N MET A 1 10.70 35.76 -3.72
CA MET A 1 11.42 34.47 -3.77
C MET A 1 11.81 33.93 -2.38
N SER A 2 11.60 34.69 -1.29
CA SER A 2 11.96 34.32 0.08
C SER A 2 10.96 33.40 0.81
N SER A 3 9.69 33.29 0.38
CA SER A 3 8.70 32.46 1.08
C SER A 3 8.80 30.95 0.80
N LEU A 4 9.54 30.53 -0.24
CA LEU A 4 9.68 29.13 -0.62
C LEU A 4 10.72 28.37 0.21
N ALA A 5 11.67 29.11 0.81
CA ALA A 5 12.78 28.57 1.62
C ALA A 5 12.49 28.59 3.13
N GLU A 6 11.27 28.99 3.53
CA GLU A 6 10.84 28.98 4.92
C GLU A 6 10.85 27.54 5.45
N VAL A 7 11.60 27.33 6.53
CA VAL A 7 11.72 26.02 7.19
C VAL A 7 10.38 25.73 7.87
N ILE A 8 9.74 24.64 7.46
CA ILE A 8 8.47 24.21 8.05
C ILE A 8 8.76 23.64 9.45
N PRO A 9 8.04 24.06 10.49
CA PRO A 9 8.03 23.31 11.73
C PRO A 9 7.24 22.02 11.50
N ILE A 10 7.94 20.95 11.12
CA ILE A 10 7.41 19.57 11.10
C ILE A 10 7.25 19.04 12.54
N SER A 11 7.62 19.83 13.55
CA SER A 11 7.59 19.49 14.96
C SER A 11 6.23 18.95 15.38
N GLY A 12 6.20 17.69 15.83
CA GLY A 12 4.98 17.03 16.33
C GLY A 12 4.54 15.82 15.50
N TRP A 13 5.09 15.60 14.30
CA TRP A 13 4.79 14.42 13.49
C TRP A 13 5.82 13.29 13.65
N ASP A 14 6.91 13.52 14.37
CA ASP A 14 8.02 12.58 14.51
C ASP A 14 7.57 11.21 15.06
N THR A 15 6.77 11.22 16.13
CA THR A 15 6.21 10.00 16.72
C THR A 15 5.27 9.29 15.75
N PHE A 16 4.46 10.03 14.99
CA PHE A 16 3.56 9.45 13.99
C PHE A 16 4.37 8.75 12.88
N TYR A 17 5.37 9.42 12.30
CA TYR A 17 6.19 8.81 11.24
C TYR A 17 6.99 7.61 11.74
N MET A 18 7.47 7.66 12.98
CA MET A 18 8.13 6.51 13.62
C MET A 18 7.20 5.30 13.76
N ILE A 19 5.96 5.51 14.23
CA ILE A 19 4.95 4.44 14.35
C ILE A 19 4.61 3.87 12.97
N MET A 20 4.28 4.73 12.02
CA MET A 20 3.89 4.31 10.67
C MET A 20 5.04 3.61 9.93
N GLY A 21 6.26 4.11 10.07
CA GLY A 21 7.46 3.55 9.44
C GLY A 21 7.83 2.20 10.02
N SER A 22 7.86 2.08 11.35
CA SER A 22 8.17 0.80 12.01
C SER A 22 7.10 -0.27 11.70
N ALA A 23 5.82 0.07 11.77
CA ALA A 23 4.73 -0.86 11.46
C ALA A 23 4.77 -1.32 9.99
N SER A 24 4.90 -0.39 9.04
CA SER A 24 4.97 -0.73 7.62
C SER A 24 6.23 -1.53 7.26
N GLY A 25 7.38 -1.22 7.87
CA GLY A 25 8.60 -1.99 7.71
C GLY A 25 8.46 -3.42 8.23
N ALA A 26 7.89 -3.59 9.43
CA ALA A 26 7.63 -4.91 10.01
C ALA A 26 6.67 -5.74 9.15
N LEU A 27 5.57 -5.14 8.70
CA LEU A 27 4.59 -5.81 7.83
C LEU A 27 5.17 -6.16 6.45
N THR A 28 6.04 -5.31 5.89
CA THR A 28 6.77 -5.61 4.65
C THR A 28 7.64 -6.86 4.83
N GLY A 29 8.39 -6.94 5.94
CA GLY A 29 9.17 -8.12 6.29
C GLY A 29 8.30 -9.37 6.46
N LEU A 30 7.17 -9.24 7.15
CA LEU A 30 6.21 -10.35 7.32
C LEU A 30 5.66 -10.85 5.98
N MET A 31 5.36 -9.96 5.04
CA MET A 31 4.95 -10.36 3.70
C MET A 31 6.03 -11.17 2.98
N PHE A 32 7.33 -10.84 3.11
CA PHE A 32 8.37 -11.70 2.53
C PHE A 32 8.38 -13.11 3.13
N VAL A 33 8.11 -13.26 4.43
CA VAL A 33 7.96 -14.58 5.08
C VAL A 33 6.74 -15.33 4.55
N VAL A 34 5.58 -14.66 4.42
CA VAL A 34 4.37 -15.27 3.82
C VAL A 34 4.66 -15.77 2.40
N MET A 35 5.42 -15.00 1.63
CA MET A 35 5.76 -15.34 0.24
C MET A 35 6.73 -16.51 0.15
N SER A 36 7.68 -16.64 1.09
CA SER A 36 8.55 -17.81 1.15
C SER A 36 7.77 -19.07 1.50
N LEU A 37 6.86 -19.01 2.48
CA LEU A 37 6.02 -20.16 2.88
C LEU A 37 5.13 -20.65 1.71
N ARG A 38 4.63 -19.73 0.88
CA ARG A 38 3.83 -20.08 -0.30
C ARG A 38 4.59 -20.88 -1.36
N ARG A 39 5.92 -20.79 -1.44
CA ARG A 39 6.70 -21.58 -2.42
C ARG A 39 6.74 -23.06 -2.08
N ASP A 40 6.61 -23.39 -0.80
CA ASP A 40 6.61 -24.78 -0.32
C ASP A 40 5.27 -25.48 -0.60
N ILE A 41 4.21 -24.70 -0.86
CA ILE A 41 2.91 -25.19 -1.31
C ILE A 41 2.97 -25.40 -2.83
N ARG A 42 3.00 -26.65 -3.30
CA ARG A 42 2.93 -27.01 -4.72
C ARG A 42 1.56 -26.65 -5.30
N ILE A 43 1.36 -25.39 -5.64
CA ILE A 43 0.16 -24.93 -6.34
C ILE A 43 0.36 -25.20 -7.85
N PRO A 44 -0.47 -26.05 -8.50
CA PRO A 44 -0.39 -26.29 -9.94
C PRO A 44 -0.50 -24.98 -10.73
N THR A 45 0.39 -24.79 -11.71
CA THR A 45 0.52 -23.58 -12.53
C THR A 45 -0.59 -23.40 -13.57
N THR A 46 -1.61 -24.25 -13.58
CA THR A 46 -2.63 -24.35 -14.64
C THR A 46 -3.86 -23.45 -14.44
N THR A 47 -4.05 -22.85 -13.28
CA THR A 47 -5.08 -21.83 -13.05
C THR A 47 -4.41 -20.49 -12.82
N SER A 48 -4.77 -19.49 -13.63
CA SER A 48 -4.37 -18.08 -13.50
C SER A 48 -4.63 -17.59 -12.08
N ASN A 49 -3.62 -17.71 -11.21
CA ASN A 49 -3.78 -17.65 -9.77
C ASN A 49 -4.09 -16.21 -9.31
N PRO A 50 -5.33 -15.89 -8.88
CA PRO A 50 -5.70 -14.55 -8.43
C PRO A 50 -4.84 -14.10 -7.23
N ALA A 51 -4.44 -15.04 -6.35
CA ALA A 51 -3.70 -14.77 -5.12
C ALA A 51 -2.28 -14.23 -5.33
N ARG A 52 -1.64 -14.51 -6.49
CA ARG A 52 -0.35 -13.89 -6.86
C ARG A 52 -0.52 -12.42 -7.25
N SER A 53 -1.69 -12.08 -7.77
CA SER A 53 -2.04 -10.74 -8.25
C SER A 53 -2.36 -9.76 -7.11
N PHE A 54 -2.86 -10.26 -5.96
CA PHE A 54 -3.19 -9.43 -4.77
C PHE A 54 -2.02 -9.19 -3.81
N SER A 55 -0.98 -10.01 -3.92
CA SER A 55 0.20 -9.96 -3.06
C SER A 55 1.18 -8.82 -3.37
N THR A 56 1.33 -8.49 -4.66
CA THR A 56 2.26 -7.45 -5.10
C THR A 56 1.81 -6.03 -4.72
N PRO A 57 0.52 -5.64 -4.83
CA PRO A 57 0.04 -4.33 -4.40
C PRO A 57 0.25 -4.05 -2.91
N THR A 58 0.02 -5.03 -2.05
CA THR A 58 0.15 -4.89 -0.59
C THR A 58 1.56 -4.50 -0.15
N ILE A 59 2.59 -5.16 -0.70
CA ILE A 59 4.00 -4.83 -0.42
C ILE A 59 4.32 -3.41 -0.88
N VAL A 60 3.79 -2.99 -2.02
CA VAL A 60 4.00 -1.63 -2.54
C VAL A 60 3.36 -0.59 -1.62
N HIS A 61 2.15 -0.82 -1.12
CA HIS A 61 1.49 0.10 -0.18
C HIS A 61 2.29 0.25 1.12
N PHE A 62 2.75 -0.85 1.72
CA PHE A 62 3.60 -0.79 2.91
C PHE A 62 4.92 -0.07 2.62
N THR A 63 5.55 -0.33 1.49
CA THR A 63 6.81 0.32 1.11
C THR A 63 6.62 1.83 0.88
N VAL A 64 5.47 2.25 0.33
CA VAL A 64 5.14 3.68 0.20
C VAL A 64 4.98 4.33 1.57
N VAL A 65 4.26 3.70 2.50
CA VAL A 65 4.10 4.22 3.88
C VAL A 65 5.47 4.34 4.56
N LEU A 66 6.33 3.32 4.44
CA LEU A 66 7.69 3.33 4.95
C LEU A 66 8.52 4.48 4.35
N SER A 67 8.45 4.63 3.02
CA SER A 67 9.20 5.65 2.29
C SER A 67 8.74 7.06 2.65
N LEU A 68 7.42 7.30 2.74
CA LEU A 68 6.86 8.57 3.20
C LEU A 68 7.29 8.87 4.64
N SER A 69 7.21 7.90 5.55
CA SER A 69 7.73 8.07 6.92
C SER A 69 9.20 8.48 6.94
N ALA A 70 10.06 7.78 6.18
CA ALA A 70 11.50 8.07 6.14
C ALA A 70 11.79 9.47 5.56
N ILE A 71 11.17 9.79 4.41
CA ILE A 71 11.36 11.07 3.73
C ILE A 71 10.86 12.21 4.61
N LEU A 72 9.66 12.12 5.17
CA LEU A 72 9.06 13.21 5.95
C LEU A 72 9.73 13.39 7.33
N SER A 73 10.45 12.38 7.81
CA SER A 73 11.32 12.48 9.00
C SER A 73 12.68 13.11 8.70
N MET A 74 13.05 13.31 7.43
CA MET A 74 14.30 14.01 7.11
C MET A 74 14.24 15.46 7.58
N PRO A 75 15.26 15.94 8.30
CA PRO A 75 15.26 17.30 8.80
C PRO A 75 15.37 18.32 7.66
N ARG A 76 14.77 19.50 7.87
CA ARG A 76 14.88 20.70 7.00
C ARG A 76 14.20 20.58 5.62
N HIS A 77 12.97 20.10 5.55
CA HIS A 77 12.17 20.29 4.32
C HIS A 77 11.81 21.76 4.10
N SER A 78 12.08 22.23 2.89
CA SER A 78 11.46 23.45 2.35
C SER A 78 10.03 23.15 1.87
N ARG A 79 9.20 24.18 1.70
CA ARG A 79 7.84 24.02 1.15
C ARG A 79 7.86 23.40 -0.25
N ALA A 80 8.84 23.81 -1.07
CA ALA A 80 9.01 23.29 -2.42
C ALA A 80 9.48 21.82 -2.42
N SER A 81 10.47 21.45 -1.61
CA SER A 81 10.97 20.06 -1.55
C SER A 81 9.89 19.11 -1.03
N LEU A 82 9.14 19.51 0.00
CA LEU A 82 8.00 18.75 0.51
C LEU A 82 6.95 18.53 -0.58
N GLY A 83 6.53 19.61 -1.25
CA GLY A 83 5.53 19.53 -2.33
C GLY A 83 5.95 18.63 -3.47
N ILE A 84 7.18 18.78 -3.96
CA ILE A 84 7.71 17.97 -5.08
C ILE A 84 7.74 16.48 -4.72
N VAL A 85 8.28 16.13 -3.55
CA VAL A 85 8.41 14.70 -3.19
C VAL A 85 7.03 14.08 -2.96
N VAL A 86 6.12 14.77 -2.28
CA VAL A 86 4.76 14.30 -2.05
C VAL A 86 4.00 14.16 -3.38
N LEU A 87 4.14 15.11 -4.32
CA LEU A 87 3.57 15.02 -5.66
C LEU A 87 4.09 13.78 -6.41
N LEU A 88 5.41 13.55 -6.40
CA LEU A 88 6.01 12.41 -7.08
C LEU A 88 5.49 11.07 -6.53
N VAL A 89 5.33 10.96 -5.20
CA VAL A 89 4.75 9.76 -4.58
C VAL A 89 3.28 9.60 -4.97
N GLY A 90 2.49 10.68 -4.95
CA GLY A 90 1.08 10.66 -5.35
C GLY A 90 0.89 10.24 -6.81
N VAL A 91 1.63 10.85 -7.74
CA VAL A 91 1.61 10.50 -9.17
C VAL A 91 2.05 9.05 -9.39
N GLY A 92 3.18 8.66 -8.80
CA GLY A 92 3.71 7.30 -8.94
C GLY A 92 2.74 6.25 -8.40
N GLY A 93 2.11 6.51 -7.25
CA GLY A 93 1.11 5.63 -6.66
C GLY A 93 -0.16 5.48 -7.51
N LEU A 94 -0.65 6.59 -8.09
CA LEU A 94 -1.80 6.53 -9.00
C LEU A 94 -1.47 5.80 -10.30
N ALA A 95 -0.29 6.03 -10.87
CA ALA A 95 0.18 5.31 -12.06
C ALA A 95 0.28 3.81 -11.77
N TYR A 96 0.82 3.43 -10.61
CA TYR A 96 0.86 2.04 -10.16
C TYR A 96 -0.55 1.45 -10.02
N MET A 97 -1.48 2.16 -9.38
CA MET A 97 -2.87 1.68 -9.25
C MET A 97 -3.56 1.54 -10.60
N ALA A 98 -3.37 2.49 -11.52
CA ALA A 98 -3.90 2.40 -12.88
C ALA A 98 -3.34 1.17 -13.61
N PHE A 99 -2.05 0.88 -13.47
CA PHE A 99 -1.43 -0.34 -13.99
C PHE A 99 -2.05 -1.61 -13.38
N VAL A 100 -2.18 -1.69 -12.05
CA VAL A 100 -2.77 -2.84 -11.35
C VAL A 100 -4.21 -3.07 -11.78
N ILE A 101 -5.05 -2.03 -11.77
CA ILE A 101 -6.46 -2.10 -12.21
C ILE A 101 -6.55 -2.56 -13.66
N SER A 102 -5.72 -1.99 -14.54
CA SER A 102 -5.71 -2.34 -15.97
C SER A 102 -5.27 -3.78 -16.21
N ASN A 103 -4.33 -4.29 -15.40
CA ASN A 103 -3.89 -5.68 -15.49
C ASN A 103 -4.97 -6.65 -14.98
N MET A 104 -5.63 -6.31 -13.86
CA MET A 104 -6.70 -7.14 -13.29
C MET A 104 -7.91 -7.25 -14.23
N ARG A 105 -8.30 -6.15 -14.88
CA ARG A 105 -9.43 -6.16 -15.85
C ARG A 105 -9.21 -7.05 -17.08
N LYS A 106 -7.96 -7.40 -17.40
CA LYS A 106 -7.63 -8.29 -18.53
C LYS A 106 -7.77 -9.77 -18.15
N ILE A 107 -7.91 -10.09 -16.86
CA ILE A 107 -8.10 -11.46 -16.37
C ILE A 107 -9.61 -11.74 -16.40
N GLU A 108 -10.10 -12.32 -17.51
CA GLU A 108 -11.54 -12.55 -17.80
C GLU A 108 -12.31 -13.40 -16.78
N ILE A 109 -11.62 -14.06 -15.84
CA ILE A 109 -12.19 -15.08 -14.94
C ILE A 109 -12.61 -14.49 -13.57
N TYR A 110 -12.30 -13.22 -13.27
CA TYR A 110 -12.51 -12.64 -11.95
C TYR A 110 -13.66 -11.62 -11.91
N THR A 111 -14.76 -11.97 -11.24
CA THR A 111 -15.85 -11.04 -10.88
C THR A 111 -15.59 -10.52 -9.45
N PRO A 112 -15.11 -9.28 -9.26
CA PRO A 112 -14.82 -8.77 -7.93
C PRO A 112 -16.10 -8.57 -7.11
N ASP A 113 -16.11 -9.15 -5.92
CA ASP A 113 -17.13 -8.91 -4.90
C ASP A 113 -17.05 -7.46 -4.38
N LEU A 114 -18.10 -6.99 -3.70
CA LEU A 114 -18.18 -5.60 -3.21
C LEU A 114 -17.04 -5.25 -2.25
N GLU A 115 -16.61 -6.21 -1.43
CA GLU A 115 -15.49 -6.07 -0.50
C GLU A 115 -14.17 -5.82 -1.26
N ASP A 116 -13.90 -6.62 -2.29
CA ASP A 116 -12.72 -6.44 -3.14
C ASP A 116 -12.73 -5.11 -3.89
N LYS A 117 -13.90 -4.66 -4.35
CA LYS A 117 -14.04 -3.33 -4.97
C LYS A 117 -13.64 -2.20 -4.03
N VAL A 118 -14.06 -2.25 -2.78
CA VAL A 118 -13.76 -1.19 -1.82
C VAL A 118 -12.29 -1.24 -1.39
N TRP A 119 -11.81 -2.42 -0.96
CA TRP A 119 -10.48 -2.55 -0.37
C TRP A 119 -9.35 -2.59 -1.40
N HIS A 120 -9.54 -3.24 -2.55
CA HIS A 120 -8.48 -3.33 -3.56
C HIS A 120 -8.54 -2.23 -4.61
N PHE A 121 -9.74 -1.74 -4.95
CA PHE A 121 -9.92 -0.85 -6.10
C PHE A 121 -10.42 0.56 -5.76
N GLY A 122 -10.97 0.79 -4.57
CA GLY A 122 -11.48 2.10 -4.15
C GLY A 122 -10.53 2.84 -3.22
N LEU A 123 -10.16 2.20 -2.11
CA LEU A 123 -9.47 2.85 -1.00
C LEU A 123 -8.02 3.24 -1.31
N PRO A 124 -7.19 2.40 -1.97
CA PRO A 124 -5.82 2.80 -2.33
C PRO A 124 -5.75 3.96 -3.33
N PRO A 125 -6.52 3.99 -4.43
CA PRO A 125 -6.54 5.15 -5.33
C PRO A 125 -6.95 6.44 -4.62
N VAL A 126 -7.95 6.38 -3.73
CA VAL A 126 -8.34 7.55 -2.91
C VAL A 126 -7.19 8.00 -2.02
N ALA A 127 -6.48 7.09 -1.36
CA ALA A 127 -5.33 7.43 -0.54
C ALA A 127 -4.21 8.10 -1.39
N TYR A 128 -3.91 7.58 -2.58
CA TYR A 128 -2.92 8.22 -3.47
C TYR A 128 -3.39 9.57 -4.03
N LEU A 129 -4.69 9.77 -4.24
CA LEU A 129 -5.26 11.08 -4.56
C LEU A 129 -5.09 12.07 -3.41
N LEU A 130 -5.25 11.64 -2.15
CA LEU A 130 -4.98 12.48 -0.98
C LEU A 130 -3.50 12.87 -0.89
N VAL A 131 -2.57 11.94 -1.17
CA VAL A 131 -1.14 12.26 -1.27
C VAL A 131 -0.90 13.29 -2.36
N LEU A 132 -1.46 13.08 -3.56
CA LEU A 132 -1.31 14.02 -4.68
C LEU A 132 -1.86 15.41 -4.34
N ALA A 133 -3.06 15.48 -3.75
CA ALA A 133 -3.67 16.73 -3.30
C ALA A 133 -2.81 17.41 -2.22
N GLY A 134 -2.25 16.65 -1.28
CA GLY A 134 -1.30 17.15 -0.29
C GLY A 134 -0.07 17.78 -0.94
N GLY A 135 0.45 17.17 -2.01
CA GLY A 135 1.56 17.71 -2.79
C GLY A 135 1.26 19.10 -3.35
N PHE A 136 0.08 19.28 -3.99
CA PHE A 136 -0.35 20.58 -4.50
C PHE A 136 -0.55 21.63 -3.39
N TRP A 137 -1.04 21.21 -2.22
CA TRP A 137 -1.28 22.12 -1.09
C TRP A 137 -0.01 22.52 -0.33
N ALA A 138 1.15 21.92 -0.60
CA ALA A 138 2.38 22.16 0.15
C ALA A 138 2.87 23.62 0.10
N TRP A 139 2.62 24.30 -1.02
CA TRP A 139 2.95 25.71 -1.18
C TRP A 139 2.02 26.62 -0.35
N ALA A 140 0.74 26.27 -0.24
CA ALA A 140 -0.25 27.06 0.49
C ALA A 140 -0.19 26.79 2.00
N SER A 141 -0.27 25.52 2.41
CA SER A 141 -0.37 25.12 3.81
C SER A 141 0.34 23.78 4.05
N PRO A 142 1.57 23.81 4.59
CA PRO A 142 2.29 22.60 4.98
C PRO A 142 1.49 21.72 5.94
N THR A 143 0.76 22.31 6.88
CA THR A 143 -0.12 21.58 7.81
C THR A 143 -1.19 20.77 7.08
N THR A 144 -1.81 21.36 6.05
CA THR A 144 -2.82 20.65 5.24
C THR A 144 -2.19 19.49 4.48
N THR A 145 -1.00 19.68 3.92
CA THR A 145 -0.22 18.61 3.28
C THR A 145 0.04 17.46 4.23
N LEU A 146 0.56 17.74 5.44
CA LEU A 146 0.88 16.69 6.41
C LEU A 146 -0.38 15.94 6.86
N ASN A 147 -1.50 16.63 7.06
CA ASN A 147 -2.77 16.00 7.42
C ASN A 147 -3.28 15.06 6.32
N LEU A 148 -3.29 15.51 5.06
CA LEU A 148 -3.76 14.69 3.93
C LEU A 148 -2.86 13.46 3.73
N VAL A 149 -1.54 13.64 3.82
CA VAL A 149 -0.57 12.54 3.72
C VAL A 149 -0.71 11.58 4.90
N GLY A 150 -0.89 12.09 6.12
CA GLY A 150 -1.11 11.26 7.32
C GLY A 150 -2.36 10.37 7.19
N ILE A 151 -3.48 10.94 6.74
CA ILE A 151 -4.72 10.18 6.48
C ILE A 151 -4.46 9.11 5.41
N ALA A 152 -3.78 9.46 4.32
CA ALA A 152 -3.44 8.52 3.27
C ALA A 152 -2.55 7.37 3.75
N MET A 153 -1.55 7.66 4.60
CA MET A 153 -0.66 6.65 5.17
C MET A 153 -1.43 5.65 6.03
N VAL A 154 -2.37 6.13 6.87
CA VAL A 154 -3.23 5.25 7.68
C VAL A 154 -4.13 4.40 6.78
N ALA A 155 -4.76 5.00 5.78
CA ALA A 155 -5.62 4.31 4.82
C ALA A 155 -4.88 3.18 4.08
N LEU A 156 -3.67 3.48 3.56
CA LEU A 156 -2.82 2.49 2.88
C LEU A 156 -2.37 1.37 3.82
N LEU A 157 -2.03 1.70 5.08
CA LEU A 157 -1.62 0.71 6.06
C LEU A 157 -2.76 -0.24 6.42
N VAL A 158 -3.95 0.29 6.73
CA VAL A 158 -5.14 -0.52 7.04
C VAL A 158 -5.53 -1.39 5.85
N CYS A 159 -5.51 -0.83 4.64
CA CYS A 159 -5.75 -1.59 3.42
C CYS A 159 -4.75 -2.74 3.26
N GLY A 160 -3.46 -2.46 3.46
CA GLY A 160 -2.43 -3.49 3.33
C GLY A 160 -2.58 -4.58 4.39
N ILE A 161 -2.95 -4.23 5.63
CA ILE A 161 -3.22 -5.20 6.70
C ILE A 161 -4.39 -6.11 6.33
N HIS A 162 -5.49 -5.53 5.83
CA HIS A 162 -6.65 -6.29 5.38
C HIS A 162 -6.27 -7.28 4.26
N ASN A 163 -5.56 -6.80 3.23
CA ASN A 163 -5.17 -7.62 2.09
C ASN A 163 -4.14 -8.70 2.49
N ALA A 164 -3.27 -8.41 3.46
CA ALA A 164 -2.33 -9.38 4.02
C ALA A 164 -3.05 -10.47 4.83
N TRP A 165 -4.06 -10.08 5.62
CA TRP A 165 -4.91 -11.01 6.37
C TRP A 165 -5.65 -11.98 5.45
N ASP A 166 -6.32 -11.45 4.42
CA ASP A 166 -7.01 -12.26 3.42
C ASP A 166 -6.08 -13.25 2.72
N SER A 167 -4.90 -12.77 2.32
CA SER A 167 -3.83 -13.59 1.76
C SER A 167 -3.38 -14.74 2.67
N ALA A 168 -3.38 -14.55 4.00
CA ALA A 168 -3.02 -15.56 4.98
C ALA A 168 -4.15 -16.58 5.19
N ILE A 169 -5.39 -16.12 5.31
CA ILE A 169 -6.58 -16.99 5.45
C ILE A 169 -6.73 -17.89 4.21
N TRP A 170 -6.57 -17.32 3.02
CA TRP A 170 -6.60 -18.08 1.78
C TRP A 170 -5.56 -19.22 1.81
N MET A 171 -4.33 -18.93 2.23
CA MET A 171 -3.25 -19.92 2.33
C MET A 171 -3.60 -21.06 3.31
N ILE A 172 -4.12 -20.72 4.49
CA ILE A 172 -4.53 -21.72 5.50
C ILE A 172 -5.66 -22.60 4.95
N SER A 173 -6.67 -21.99 4.31
CA SER A 173 -7.81 -22.72 3.74
C SER A 173 -7.40 -23.67 2.62
N TYR A 174 -6.41 -23.28 1.81
CA TYR A 174 -5.87 -24.12 0.74
C TYR A 174 -5.13 -25.34 1.30
N LEU A 175 -4.27 -25.13 2.31
CA LEU A 175 -3.56 -26.22 3.00
C LEU A 175 -4.50 -27.23 3.66
N ALA A 176 -5.60 -26.75 4.26
CA ALA A 176 -6.59 -27.63 4.87
C ALA A 176 -7.32 -28.51 3.84
N ARG A 177 -7.54 -28.00 2.62
CA ARG A 177 -8.18 -28.76 1.53
C ARG A 177 -7.26 -29.82 0.91
N ASP A 178 -5.98 -29.49 0.75
CA ASP A 178 -4.97 -30.43 0.18
C ASP A 178 -4.68 -31.63 1.11
N HIS A 179 -4.94 -31.46 2.41
CA HIS A 179 -4.78 -32.50 3.42
C HIS A 179 -6.04 -33.34 3.68
N ASP A 180 -7.16 -33.15 2.96
CA ASP A 180 -8.35 -34.00 3.11
C ASP A 180 -8.17 -35.33 2.33
N PRO A 181 -7.98 -36.47 3.01
CA PRO A 181 -7.70 -37.76 2.38
C PRO A 181 -8.87 -38.33 1.57
N THR A 182 -10.05 -37.70 1.60
CA THR A 182 -11.26 -38.17 0.90
C THR A 182 -11.43 -37.60 -0.52
N SER A 183 -10.56 -36.68 -0.95
CA SER A 183 -10.67 -35.99 -2.25
C SER A 183 -10.02 -36.71 -3.44
N GLY A 184 -9.44 -37.89 -3.22
CA GLY A 184 -8.72 -38.68 -4.25
C GLY A 184 -9.54 -39.75 -4.98
N ASP A 185 -10.78 -40.04 -4.56
CA ASP A 185 -11.63 -41.06 -5.17
C ASP A 185 -12.95 -40.43 -5.67
N SER A 186 -12.95 -39.88 -6.89
CA SER A 186 -14.15 -39.69 -7.71
C SER A 186 -13.81 -39.51 -9.18
#